data_AF-A0A3N2GWC0-F1
#
_entry.id   AF-A0A3N2GWC0-F1
#
_cell.length_a   1.000
_cell.length_b   1.000
_cell.length_c   1.000
_cell.angle_alpha   90.00
_cell.angle_beta   90.00
_cell.angle_gamma   90.00
#
_symmetry.space_group_name_H-M   'P 1'
#
loop_
_entity.id
_entity.type
_entity.pdbx_description
1 polymer ?
#
loop_
_entity_poly.entity_id
_entity_poly.type
_entity_poly.pdbx_seq_one_letter_code
_entity_poly.pdbx_strand_id
1 'polypeptide(L)'
;MRGAERLGWRYLQVAEDTLIDLPGLEFKGKQWQPARSALNRAVKEGITFRLVHLADEPRAVLQQVRAISEEWVGDKGLPEMGFTLGGVDEALDRHVRAGLAVDADGRVHGVTSWIPVYAGNGEIEGWTLDVMRRRSDGFKHVVEFLIASACQAFRDEGARYLSLSGAPLARAGTDGDTRILDALLDKLGAALEPYYGFRSLHAFKAKFRPRYAPMYLIYRDEADLPRIGVAIARAYLPDAGLRDIPKLVRS
;
A
#
# COMPACT_ATOMS: atom_id res chain seq x y z
N MET A 1 8.68 -21.29 -0.99
CA MET A 1 10.03 -21.90 -1.07
C MET A 1 9.97 -23.39 -1.36
N ARG A 2 9.58 -24.24 -0.39
CA ARG A 2 9.49 -25.70 -0.60
C ARG A 2 8.67 -26.13 -1.82
N GLY A 3 7.64 -25.38 -2.21
CA GLY A 3 6.87 -25.64 -3.43
C GLY A 3 7.63 -25.30 -4.72
N ALA A 4 8.35 -24.18 -4.75
CA ALA A 4 9.17 -23.77 -5.89
C ALA A 4 10.35 -24.72 -6.09
N GLU A 5 11.05 -25.06 -5.00
CA GLU A 5 12.18 -26.01 -5.02
C GLU A 5 11.76 -27.38 -5.59
N ARG A 6 10.58 -27.89 -5.20
CA ARG A 6 10.05 -29.15 -5.75
C ARG A 6 9.77 -29.11 -7.25
N LEU A 7 9.47 -27.92 -7.80
CA LEU A 7 9.24 -27.71 -9.22
C LEU A 7 10.53 -27.39 -9.98
N GLY A 8 11.68 -27.33 -9.28
CA GLY A 8 12.95 -26.86 -9.86
C GLY A 8 12.95 -25.36 -10.19
N TRP A 9 12.04 -24.60 -9.59
CA TRP A 9 11.93 -23.16 -9.80
C TRP A 9 12.80 -22.40 -8.81
N ARG A 10 13.35 -21.27 -9.26
CA ARG A 10 14.15 -20.33 -8.49
C ARG A 10 13.26 -19.26 -7.87
N TYR A 11 13.78 -18.55 -6.88
CA TYR A 11 13.09 -17.45 -6.24
C TYR A 11 14.07 -16.33 -5.90
N LEU A 12 13.57 -15.10 -5.92
CA LEU A 12 14.32 -13.89 -5.54
C LEU A 12 13.46 -13.03 -4.63
N GLN A 13 14.01 -12.52 -3.53
CA GLN A 13 13.29 -11.57 -2.70
C GLN A 13 13.24 -10.21 -3.39
N VAL A 14 12.04 -9.66 -3.60
CA VAL A 14 11.84 -8.43 -4.38
C VAL A 14 11.22 -7.29 -3.56
N ALA A 15 10.59 -7.61 -2.44
CA ALA A 15 9.97 -6.62 -1.56
C ALA A 15 9.89 -7.14 -0.12
N GLU A 16 9.58 -6.23 0.80
CA GLU A 16 9.15 -6.55 2.16
C GLU A 16 7.79 -5.89 2.39
N ASP A 17 6.85 -6.69 2.88
CA ASP A 17 5.59 -6.20 3.42
C ASP A 17 5.77 -5.84 4.89
N THR A 18 4.99 -4.87 5.35
CA THR A 18 4.95 -4.39 6.73
C THR A 18 3.61 -4.78 7.34
N LEU A 19 3.64 -5.77 8.22
CA LEU A 19 2.45 -6.34 8.86
C LEU A 19 2.30 -5.80 10.28
N ILE A 20 1.11 -5.32 10.64
CA ILE A 20 0.75 -4.95 12.00
C ILE A 20 -0.08 -6.08 12.59
N ASP A 21 0.43 -6.73 13.63
CA ASP A 21 -0.31 -7.75 14.38
C ASP A 21 -1.43 -7.08 15.20
N LEU A 22 -2.65 -7.57 15.05
CA LEU A 22 -3.85 -7.00 15.68
C LEU A 22 -4.25 -7.62 17.02
N PRO A 23 -4.12 -8.95 17.25
CA PRO A 23 -4.47 -9.56 18.52
C PRO A 23 -3.74 -8.91 19.70
N GLY A 24 -4.50 -8.39 20.66
CA GLY A 24 -3.96 -7.70 21.83
C GLY A 24 -3.30 -6.35 21.54
N LEU A 25 -3.46 -5.79 20.33
CA LEU A 25 -2.89 -4.51 19.97
C LEU A 25 -3.49 -3.38 20.83
N GLU A 26 -2.63 -2.76 21.63
CA GLU A 26 -2.93 -1.54 22.37
C GLU A 26 -1.91 -0.45 22.05
N PHE A 27 -2.40 0.74 21.72
CA PHE A 27 -1.54 1.90 21.49
C PHE A 27 -1.07 2.53 22.82
N LYS A 28 -0.21 1.81 23.56
CA LYS A 28 0.33 2.24 24.88
C LYS A 28 1.84 2.42 24.85
N GLY A 29 2.38 3.34 25.65
CA GLY A 29 3.82 3.61 25.72
C GLY A 29 4.33 4.62 24.67
N LYS A 30 5.64 4.89 24.72
CA LYS A 30 6.28 5.97 23.94
C LYS A 30 6.32 5.68 22.45
N GLN A 31 6.52 4.41 22.06
CA GLN A 31 6.62 4.02 20.66
C GLN A 31 5.32 4.24 19.86
N TRP A 32 4.17 4.25 20.53
CA TRP A 32 2.85 4.47 19.92
C TRP A 32 2.37 5.93 20.00
N GLN A 33 3.25 6.85 20.43
CA GLN A 33 2.89 8.27 20.54
C GLN A 33 2.34 8.87 19.23
N PRO A 34 2.86 8.56 18.02
CA PRO A 34 2.29 9.10 16.79
C PRO A 34 0.82 8.72 16.58
N ALA A 35 0.47 7.45 16.74
CA ALA A 35 -0.89 6.96 16.61
C ALA A 35 -1.82 7.56 17.68
N ARG A 36 -1.39 7.56 18.95
CA ARG A 36 -2.15 8.16 20.05
C ARG A 36 -2.41 9.65 19.84
N SER A 37 -1.39 10.39 19.39
CA SER A 37 -1.53 11.82 19.14
C SER A 37 -2.47 12.11 17.97
N ALA A 38 -2.44 11.29 16.93
CA ALA A 38 -3.39 11.40 15.82
C ALA A 38 -4.83 11.14 16.29
N LEU A 39 -5.07 10.07 17.06
CA LEU A 39 -6.38 9.75 17.64
C LEU A 39 -6.89 10.86 18.57
N ASN A 40 -6.07 11.32 19.51
CA ASN A 40 -6.45 12.41 20.43
C ASN A 40 -6.73 13.72 19.69
N ARG A 41 -5.97 14.00 18.62
CA ARG A 41 -6.16 15.21 17.84
C ARG A 41 -7.43 15.15 17.00
N ALA A 42 -7.74 13.99 16.41
CA ALA A 42 -8.98 13.77 15.70
C ALA A 42 -10.20 14.07 16.58
N VAL A 43 -10.21 13.58 17.83
CA VAL A 43 -11.27 13.90 18.81
C VAL A 43 -11.38 15.41 19.06
N LYS A 44 -10.24 16.09 19.28
CA LYS A 44 -10.22 17.54 19.54
C LYS A 44 -10.71 18.37 18.34
N GLU A 45 -10.45 17.90 17.13
CA GLU A 45 -10.77 18.58 15.88
C GLU A 45 -12.06 18.06 15.24
N GLY A 46 -12.83 17.21 15.93
CA GLY A 46 -14.12 16.70 15.46
C GLY A 46 -14.03 15.72 14.27
N ILE A 47 -12.88 15.10 14.06
CA ILE A 47 -12.66 14.11 12.98
C ILE A 47 -13.10 12.73 13.45
N THR A 48 -13.97 12.10 12.66
CA THR A 48 -14.51 10.76 12.90
C THR A 48 -13.99 9.77 11.87
N PHE A 49 -13.86 8.51 12.30
CA PHE A 49 -13.50 7.40 11.41
C PHE A 49 -14.76 6.62 11.01
N ARG A 50 -14.90 6.34 9.71
CA ARG A 50 -15.98 5.51 9.17
C ARG A 50 -15.38 4.38 8.34
N LEU A 51 -15.62 3.14 8.75
CA LEU A 51 -15.26 1.95 7.97
C LEU A 51 -16.48 1.48 7.17
N VAL A 52 -16.42 1.63 5.86
CA VAL A 52 -17.58 1.51 4.96
C VAL A 52 -17.27 0.65 3.74
N HIS A 53 -18.30 0.29 2.98
CA HIS A 53 -18.12 -0.05 1.57
C HIS A 53 -18.26 1.23 0.77
N LEU A 54 -17.22 1.61 0.02
CA LEU A 54 -17.20 2.91 -0.65
C LEU A 54 -18.34 3.04 -1.67
N ALA A 55 -18.72 1.94 -2.33
CA ALA A 55 -19.81 1.91 -3.31
C ALA A 55 -21.19 2.30 -2.74
N ASP A 56 -21.39 2.12 -1.44
CA ASP A 56 -22.66 2.43 -0.76
C ASP A 56 -22.72 3.88 -0.25
N GLU A 57 -21.62 4.63 -0.34
CA GLU A 57 -21.55 5.99 0.16
C GLU A 57 -22.33 6.98 -0.74
N PRO A 58 -22.88 8.06 -0.15
CA PRO A 58 -23.54 9.10 -0.92
C PRO A 58 -22.64 9.68 -2.02
N ARG A 59 -23.25 10.09 -3.13
CA ARG A 59 -22.50 10.64 -4.28
C ARG A 59 -21.56 11.79 -3.90
N ALA A 60 -21.95 12.62 -2.93
CA ALA A 60 -21.12 13.71 -2.42
C ALA A 60 -19.81 13.21 -1.78
N VAL A 61 -19.84 12.09 -1.05
CA VAL A 61 -18.64 11.48 -0.45
C VAL A 61 -17.76 10.89 -1.55
N LEU A 62 -18.36 10.17 -2.51
CA LEU A 62 -17.64 9.62 -3.66
C LEU A 62 -16.92 10.70 -4.48
N GLN A 63 -17.57 11.84 -4.70
CA GLN A 63 -16.96 12.99 -5.38
C GLN A 63 -15.78 13.55 -4.60
N GLN A 64 -15.89 13.66 -3.27
CA GLN A 64 -14.77 14.12 -2.44
C GLN A 64 -13.59 13.15 -2.47
N VAL A 65 -13.85 11.83 -2.46
CA VAL A 65 -12.80 10.80 -2.58
C VAL A 65 -12.11 10.87 -3.94
N ARG A 66 -12.87 11.04 -5.03
CA ARG A 66 -12.30 11.24 -6.38
C ARG A 66 -11.49 12.53 -6.48
N ALA A 67 -11.95 13.62 -5.87
CA ALA A 67 -11.19 14.87 -5.83
C ALA A 67 -9.85 14.74 -5.07
N ILE A 68 -9.84 14.07 -3.91
CA ILE A 68 -8.61 13.77 -3.15
C ILE A 68 -7.67 12.89 -3.99
N SER A 69 -8.24 11.97 -4.75
CA SER A 69 -7.51 11.10 -5.66
C SER A 69 -6.85 11.87 -6.80
N GLU A 70 -7.60 12.72 -7.49
CA GLU A 70 -7.11 13.56 -8.59
C GLU A 70 -6.02 14.54 -8.11
N GLU A 71 -6.22 15.18 -6.96
CA GLU A 71 -5.22 16.04 -6.31
C GLU A 71 -3.91 15.28 -6.08
N TRP A 72 -4.01 14.07 -5.53
CA TRP A 72 -2.85 13.22 -5.29
C TRP A 72 -2.12 12.84 -6.58
N VAL A 73 -2.84 12.52 -7.67
CA VAL A 73 -2.22 12.20 -8.97
C VAL A 73 -1.55 13.43 -9.57
N GLY A 74 -2.21 14.59 -9.51
CA GLY A 74 -1.69 15.86 -10.01
C GLY A 74 -0.37 16.27 -9.38
N ASP A 75 -0.23 16.09 -8.06
CA ASP A 75 0.99 16.40 -7.30
C ASP A 75 2.17 15.48 -7.66
N LYS A 76 1.88 14.26 -8.16
CA LYS A 76 2.88 13.22 -8.41
C LYS A 76 3.51 13.33 -9.78
N GLY A 77 2.95 14.07 -10.74
CA GLY A 77 3.54 14.21 -12.08
C GLY A 77 3.73 12.90 -12.87
N LEU A 78 3.10 11.81 -12.42
CA LEU A 78 3.01 10.52 -13.12
C LEU A 78 1.53 10.11 -13.23
N PRO A 79 1.15 9.38 -14.28
CA PRO A 79 -0.18 8.78 -14.37
C PRO A 79 -0.41 7.78 -13.23
N GLU A 80 -1.69 7.47 -12.97
CA GLU A 80 -2.02 6.35 -12.08
C GLU A 80 -1.38 5.06 -12.60
N MET A 81 -0.73 4.33 -11.70
CA MET A 81 -0.14 3.03 -11.98
C MET A 81 -1.17 1.93 -11.72
N GLY A 82 -1.00 0.78 -12.38
CA GLY A 82 -1.89 -0.37 -12.23
C GLY A 82 -1.22 -1.61 -11.63
N PHE A 83 -1.78 -2.78 -11.95
CA PHE A 83 -1.33 -4.12 -11.54
C PHE A 83 -1.48 -4.40 -10.04
N THR A 84 -0.50 -4.05 -9.20
CA THR A 84 -0.59 -4.25 -7.75
C THR A 84 -0.89 -2.96 -6.99
N LEU A 85 -1.14 -1.86 -7.70
CA LEU A 85 -1.51 -0.57 -7.15
C LEU A 85 -2.92 -0.26 -7.65
N GLY A 86 -3.89 -0.22 -6.75
CA GLY A 86 -5.26 0.15 -7.08
C GLY A 86 -5.51 1.65 -6.97
N GLY A 87 -6.61 2.06 -7.59
CA GLY A 87 -7.17 3.40 -7.53
C GLY A 87 -8.54 3.42 -6.86
N VAL A 88 -9.27 4.50 -7.09
CA VAL A 88 -10.63 4.66 -6.55
C VAL A 88 -11.58 3.61 -7.11
N ASP A 89 -11.37 3.16 -8.35
CA ASP A 89 -12.26 2.19 -8.99
C ASP A 89 -12.12 0.79 -8.36
N GLU A 90 -10.92 0.36 -8.00
CA GLU A 90 -10.69 -0.86 -7.20
C GLU A 90 -11.25 -0.71 -5.78
N ALA A 91 -11.15 0.50 -5.19
CA ALA A 91 -11.73 0.78 -3.87
C ALA A 91 -13.26 0.71 -3.83
N LEU A 92 -13.94 0.69 -4.98
CA LEU A 92 -15.39 0.52 -5.11
C LEU A 92 -15.82 -0.97 -5.16
N ASP A 93 -14.89 -1.91 -5.21
CA ASP A 93 -15.25 -3.34 -5.17
C ASP A 93 -15.94 -3.69 -3.85
N ARG A 94 -17.01 -4.50 -3.92
CA ARG A 94 -17.84 -4.88 -2.77
C ARG A 94 -17.09 -5.68 -1.69
N HIS A 95 -15.98 -6.32 -2.04
CA HIS A 95 -15.15 -7.06 -1.10
C HIS A 95 -14.13 -6.15 -0.41
N VAL A 96 -13.90 -4.94 -0.96
CA VAL A 96 -12.99 -3.95 -0.39
C VAL A 96 -13.73 -3.11 0.65
N ARG A 97 -13.03 -2.81 1.76
CA ARG A 97 -13.51 -1.88 2.79
C ARG A 97 -12.73 -0.57 2.67
N ALA A 98 -13.39 0.56 2.89
CA ALA A 98 -12.79 1.87 2.88
C ALA A 98 -12.85 2.53 4.26
N GLY A 99 -11.72 3.05 4.72
CA GLY A 99 -11.65 3.90 5.90
C GLY A 99 -11.69 5.37 5.51
N LEU A 100 -12.69 6.11 5.99
CA LEU A 100 -12.85 7.54 5.74
C LEU A 100 -12.63 8.34 7.03
N ALA A 101 -11.92 9.46 6.91
CA ALA A 101 -11.78 10.45 7.97
C ALA A 101 -12.66 11.65 7.63
N VAL A 102 -13.71 11.88 8.41
CA VAL A 102 -14.78 12.84 8.09
C VAL A 102 -15.03 13.77 9.29
N ASP A 103 -15.14 15.07 9.06
CA ASP A 103 -15.52 16.04 10.10
C ASP A 103 -17.04 16.15 10.29
N ALA A 104 -17.47 17.00 11.23
CA ALA A 104 -18.87 17.24 11.54
C ALA A 104 -19.67 17.88 10.37
N ASP A 105 -18.99 18.55 9.44
CA ASP A 105 -19.60 19.18 8.27
C ASP A 105 -19.71 18.21 7.08
N GLY A 106 -19.27 16.96 7.25
CA GLY A 106 -19.28 15.93 6.21
C GLY A 106 -18.11 16.04 5.22
N ARG A 107 -17.07 16.82 5.53
CA ARG A 107 -15.86 16.94 4.72
C ARG A 107 -14.98 15.72 4.91
N VAL A 108 -14.58 15.10 3.81
CA VAL A 108 -13.60 14.01 3.79
C VAL A 108 -12.19 14.59 3.77
N HIS A 109 -11.38 14.23 4.77
CA HIS A 109 -9.98 14.65 4.89
C HIS A 109 -9.01 13.63 4.33
N GLY A 110 -9.41 12.36 4.23
CA GLY A 110 -8.60 11.29 3.69
C GLY A 110 -9.36 9.98 3.58
N VAL A 111 -8.79 9.07 2.81
CA VAL A 111 -9.34 7.76 2.46
C VAL A 111 -8.25 6.70 2.48
N THR A 112 -8.60 5.52 2.98
CA THR A 112 -7.84 4.28 2.82
C THR A 112 -8.72 3.20 2.21
N SER A 113 -8.18 2.31 1.37
CA SER A 113 -8.86 1.08 0.95
C SER A 113 -8.13 -0.15 1.46
N TRP A 114 -8.89 -1.19 1.78
CA TRP A 114 -8.43 -2.40 2.45
C TRP A 114 -8.97 -3.62 1.72
N ILE A 115 -8.05 -4.38 1.10
CA ILE A 115 -8.34 -5.60 0.36
C ILE A 115 -8.30 -6.79 1.32
N PRO A 116 -9.31 -7.67 1.34
CA PRO A 116 -9.33 -8.80 2.26
C PRO A 116 -8.26 -9.84 1.89
N VAL A 117 -7.60 -10.38 2.90
CA VAL A 117 -6.71 -11.53 2.77
C VAL A 117 -7.41 -12.75 3.40
N TYR A 118 -7.59 -13.78 2.60
CA TYR A 118 -8.30 -14.99 3.00
C TYR A 118 -7.33 -16.08 3.46
N ALA A 119 -7.67 -16.75 4.56
CA ALA A 119 -7.04 -17.99 4.98
C ALA A 119 -7.46 -19.14 4.06
N GLY A 120 -6.76 -20.28 4.17
CA GLY A 120 -7.04 -21.48 3.36
C GLY A 120 -8.43 -22.10 3.60
N ASN A 121 -9.13 -21.73 4.67
CA ASN A 121 -10.51 -22.11 4.95
C ASN A 121 -11.55 -21.15 4.33
N GLY A 122 -11.11 -20.09 3.63
CA GLY A 122 -11.99 -19.10 3.00
C GLY A 122 -12.45 -17.96 3.92
N GLU A 123 -12.01 -17.93 5.18
CA GLU A 123 -12.31 -16.82 6.10
C GLU A 123 -11.31 -15.67 5.92
N ILE A 124 -11.74 -14.44 6.20
CA ILE A 124 -10.84 -13.29 6.20
C ILE A 124 -9.89 -13.39 7.39
N GLU A 125 -8.59 -13.47 7.12
CA GLU A 125 -7.53 -13.54 8.12
C GLU A 125 -6.87 -12.17 8.36
N GLY A 126 -6.85 -11.30 7.34
CA GLY A 126 -6.25 -9.98 7.44
C GLY A 126 -6.71 -9.05 6.33
N TRP A 127 -6.15 -7.84 6.31
CA TRP A 127 -6.49 -6.84 5.30
C TRP A 127 -5.24 -6.10 4.81
N THR A 128 -5.16 -5.85 3.51
CA THR A 128 -4.04 -5.17 2.86
C THR A 128 -4.44 -3.77 2.45
N LEU A 129 -3.70 -2.77 2.90
CA LEU A 129 -3.83 -1.39 2.48
C LEU A 129 -3.46 -1.26 1.01
N ASP A 130 -4.32 -0.62 0.23
CA ASP A 130 -4.07 -0.39 -1.20
C ASP A 130 -4.06 1.11 -1.51
N VAL A 131 -5.21 1.78 -1.43
CA VAL A 131 -5.31 3.23 -1.53
C VAL A 131 -5.01 3.85 -0.18
N MET A 132 -4.18 4.90 -0.16
CA MET A 132 -3.95 5.74 1.02
C MET A 132 -3.73 7.19 0.58
N ARG A 133 -4.80 7.99 0.60
CA ARG A 133 -4.79 9.35 0.07
C ARG A 133 -5.35 10.33 1.08
N ARG A 134 -4.80 11.55 1.07
CA ARG A 134 -5.21 12.63 1.95
C ARG A 134 -5.38 13.91 1.16
N ARG A 135 -6.27 14.77 1.64
CA ARG A 135 -6.38 16.13 1.18
C ARG A 135 -5.16 16.96 1.63
N SER A 136 -4.66 17.88 0.81
CA SER A 136 -3.53 18.74 1.20
C SER A 136 -3.89 19.72 2.31
N ASP A 137 -5.08 20.31 2.26
CA ASP A 137 -5.66 21.25 3.23
C ASP A 137 -6.48 20.56 4.34
N GLY A 138 -6.35 19.23 4.47
CA GLY A 138 -7.12 18.41 5.40
C GLY A 138 -6.53 18.31 6.81
N PHE A 139 -7.10 17.39 7.58
CA PHE A 139 -6.63 17.08 8.93
C PHE A 139 -5.16 16.61 8.88
N LYS A 140 -4.27 17.31 9.60
CA LYS A 140 -2.82 17.12 9.49
C LYS A 140 -2.34 15.70 9.76
N HIS A 141 -2.99 14.99 10.69
CA HIS A 141 -2.59 13.64 11.11
C HIS A 141 -3.51 12.56 10.55
N VAL A 142 -4.18 12.84 9.42
CA VAL A 142 -5.22 11.98 8.85
C VAL A 142 -4.74 10.58 8.51
N VAL A 143 -3.52 10.42 8.00
CA VAL A 143 -3.01 9.09 7.64
C VAL A 143 -2.72 8.27 8.89
N GLU A 144 -2.06 8.85 9.90
CA GLU A 144 -1.87 8.16 11.17
C GLU A 144 -3.20 7.79 11.84
N PHE A 145 -4.18 8.68 11.77
CA PHE A 145 -5.51 8.46 12.31
C PHE A 145 -6.26 7.32 11.58
N LEU A 146 -6.25 7.33 10.24
CA LEU A 146 -6.90 6.30 9.43
C LEU A 146 -6.34 4.91 9.70
N ILE A 147 -5.00 4.77 9.71
CA ILE A 147 -4.36 3.46 9.97
C ILE A 147 -4.62 3.02 11.41
N ALA A 148 -4.45 3.91 12.40
CA ALA A 148 -4.69 3.56 13.80
C ALA A 148 -6.14 3.13 14.04
N SER A 149 -7.11 3.84 13.44
CA SER A 149 -8.53 3.52 13.55
C SER A 149 -8.88 2.23 12.80
N ALA A 150 -8.28 1.97 11.63
CA ALA A 150 -8.43 0.72 10.91
C ALA A 150 -7.90 -0.47 11.71
N CYS A 151 -6.72 -0.34 12.34
CA CYS A 151 -6.20 -1.36 13.25
C CYS A 151 -7.21 -1.67 14.37
N GLN A 152 -7.86 -0.65 14.93
CA GLN A 152 -8.87 -0.86 15.95
C GLN A 152 -10.10 -1.59 15.41
N ALA A 153 -10.69 -1.08 14.32
CA ALA A 153 -11.90 -1.65 13.73
C ALA A 153 -11.70 -3.11 13.28
N PHE A 154 -10.64 -3.40 12.53
CA PHE A 154 -10.39 -4.75 12.03
C PHE A 154 -9.98 -5.74 13.13
N ARG A 155 -9.30 -5.28 14.19
CA ARG A 155 -9.07 -6.12 15.39
C ARG A 155 -10.39 -6.50 16.03
N ASP A 156 -11.32 -5.56 16.16
CA ASP A 156 -12.62 -5.81 16.78
C ASP A 156 -13.52 -6.70 15.89
N GLU A 157 -13.29 -6.71 14.56
CA GLU A 157 -13.85 -7.69 13.63
C GLU A 157 -13.11 -9.05 13.62
N GLY A 158 -12.04 -9.22 14.40
CA GLY A 158 -11.31 -10.49 14.57
C GLY A 158 -10.17 -10.76 13.58
N ALA A 159 -9.77 -9.77 12.76
CA ALA A 159 -8.63 -9.92 11.87
C ALA A 159 -7.33 -10.12 12.64
N ARG A 160 -6.40 -10.91 12.08
CA ARG A 160 -5.11 -11.23 12.70
C ARG A 160 -4.04 -10.18 12.41
N TYR A 161 -4.09 -9.55 11.24
CA TYR A 161 -3.11 -8.53 10.88
C TYR A 161 -3.68 -7.51 9.88
N LEU A 162 -3.03 -6.34 9.82
CA LEU A 162 -3.08 -5.46 8.66
C LEU A 162 -1.74 -5.48 7.92
N SER A 163 -1.79 -5.61 6.61
CA SER A 163 -0.66 -5.32 5.73
C SER A 163 -0.74 -3.85 5.34
N LEU A 164 0.35 -3.10 5.52
CA LEU A 164 0.45 -1.75 4.93
C LEU A 164 0.99 -1.80 3.49
N SER A 165 0.97 -2.97 2.85
CA SER A 165 1.49 -3.27 1.52
C SER A 165 3.01 -3.19 1.39
N GLY A 166 3.53 -3.94 0.42
CA GLY A 166 4.95 -4.09 0.13
C GLY A 166 5.59 -2.79 -0.34
N ALA A 167 6.75 -2.48 0.21
CA ALA A 167 7.67 -1.52 -0.42
C ALA A 167 8.70 -2.30 -1.23
N PRO A 168 9.02 -1.89 -2.47
CA PRO A 168 10.14 -2.48 -3.22
C PRO A 168 11.41 -2.43 -2.37
N LEU A 169 12.10 -3.56 -2.25
CA LEU A 169 13.40 -3.60 -1.58
C LEU A 169 14.45 -2.98 -2.49
N ALA A 170 15.26 -2.10 -1.93
CA ALA A 170 16.42 -1.53 -2.62
C ALA A 170 17.63 -2.49 -2.66
N ARG A 171 17.53 -3.72 -2.11
CA ARG A 171 18.59 -4.74 -2.13
C ARG A 171 18.00 -6.14 -1.97
N ALA A 172 17.97 -6.93 -3.04
CA ALA A 172 18.01 -8.37 -2.92
C ALA A 172 19.46 -8.81 -2.65
N GLY A 173 19.65 -9.91 -1.93
CA GLY A 173 20.96 -10.41 -1.52
C GLY A 173 21.94 -10.64 -2.68
N THR A 174 23.21 -10.38 -2.41
CA THR A 174 24.33 -10.46 -3.36
C THR A 174 24.70 -11.91 -3.68
N ASP A 175 24.04 -12.55 -4.64
CA ASP A 175 24.56 -13.75 -5.30
C ASP A 175 24.50 -13.57 -6.83
N GLY A 176 25.55 -13.99 -7.53
CA GLY A 176 26.03 -13.41 -8.80
C GLY A 176 25.11 -13.44 -10.03
N ASP A 177 23.99 -14.16 -9.99
CA ASP A 177 23.13 -14.40 -11.16
C ASP A 177 21.84 -13.55 -11.19
N THR A 178 21.50 -12.83 -10.12
CA THR A 178 20.28 -11.98 -10.05
C THR A 178 20.51 -10.53 -10.46
N ARG A 179 21.77 -10.17 -10.78
CA ARG A 179 22.24 -8.80 -11.05
C ARG A 179 21.39 -8.01 -12.05
N ILE A 180 20.86 -8.67 -13.09
CA ILE A 180 20.06 -7.99 -14.13
C ILE A 180 18.68 -7.58 -13.58
N LEU A 181 18.02 -8.48 -12.85
CA LEU A 181 16.74 -8.17 -12.24
C LEU A 181 16.91 -7.18 -11.09
N ASP A 182 17.94 -7.35 -10.26
CA ASP A 182 18.26 -6.42 -9.18
C ASP A 182 18.50 -5.01 -9.73
N ALA A 183 19.32 -4.88 -10.78
CA ALA A 183 19.55 -3.60 -11.44
C ALA A 183 18.28 -3.00 -12.05
N LEU A 184 17.34 -3.81 -12.55
CA LEU A 184 16.07 -3.31 -13.07
C LEU A 184 15.12 -2.88 -11.95
N LEU A 185 14.99 -3.68 -10.88
CA LEU A 185 14.16 -3.35 -9.72
C LEU A 185 14.70 -2.11 -9.00
N ASP A 186 16.02 -1.99 -8.87
CA ASP A 186 16.68 -0.80 -8.32
C ASP A 186 16.43 0.42 -9.20
N LYS A 187 16.53 0.29 -10.53
CA LYS A 187 16.21 1.37 -11.46
C LYS A 187 14.74 1.77 -11.40
N LEU A 188 13.82 0.81 -11.36
CA LEU A 188 12.39 1.08 -11.22
C LEU A 188 12.10 1.75 -9.87
N GLY A 189 12.65 1.23 -8.77
CA GLY A 189 12.53 1.83 -7.46
C GLY A 189 13.08 3.25 -7.40
N ALA A 190 14.26 3.50 -7.99
CA ALA A 190 14.86 4.82 -8.07
C ALA A 190 14.09 5.78 -8.99
N ALA A 191 13.58 5.30 -10.12
CA ALA A 191 12.75 6.10 -11.03
C ALA A 191 11.41 6.48 -10.39
N LEU A 192 10.86 5.60 -9.55
CA LEU A 192 9.60 5.82 -8.85
C LEU A 192 9.77 6.55 -7.51
N GLU A 193 10.95 6.56 -6.89
CA GLU A 193 11.21 7.23 -5.60
C GLU A 193 10.84 8.72 -5.58
N PRO A 194 11.14 9.56 -6.59
CA PRO A 194 10.73 10.98 -6.61
C PRO A 194 9.22 11.16 -6.56
N TYR A 195 8.49 10.18 -7.10
CA TYR A 195 7.06 10.25 -7.25
C TYR A 195 6.37 9.56 -6.07
N TYR A 196 6.70 8.32 -5.76
CA TYR A 196 6.04 7.53 -4.72
C TYR A 196 6.70 7.63 -3.34
N GLY A 197 7.95 8.07 -3.25
CA GLY A 197 8.65 8.36 -1.99
C GLY A 197 8.74 7.14 -1.07
N PHE A 198 9.16 5.98 -1.59
CA PHE A 198 9.12 4.72 -0.86
C PHE A 198 9.93 4.74 0.43
N ARG A 199 11.08 5.45 0.49
CA ARG A 199 11.85 5.56 1.76
C ARG A 199 11.08 6.33 2.82
N SER A 200 10.42 7.42 2.42
CA SER A 200 9.59 8.24 3.31
C SER A 200 8.35 7.45 3.78
N LEU A 201 7.77 6.64 2.88
CA LEU A 201 6.66 5.76 3.17
C LEU A 201 7.06 4.62 4.10
N HIS A 202 8.23 4.01 3.90
CA HIS A 202 8.77 2.97 4.77
C HIS A 202 9.02 3.51 6.19
N ALA A 203 9.68 4.67 6.30
CA ALA A 203 9.90 5.32 7.59
C ALA A 203 8.57 5.70 8.29
N PHE A 204 7.56 6.06 7.50
CA PHE A 204 6.22 6.31 8.01
C PHE A 204 5.56 5.03 8.54
N LYS A 205 5.57 3.93 7.77
CA LYS A 205 5.00 2.62 8.17
C LYS A 205 5.64 2.07 9.45
N ALA A 206 6.94 2.32 9.65
CA ALA A 206 7.66 1.92 10.87
C ALA A 206 7.08 2.51 12.17
N LYS A 207 6.32 3.62 12.11
CA LYS A 207 5.62 4.22 13.27
C LYS A 207 4.60 3.26 13.90
N PHE A 208 4.11 2.27 13.14
CA PHE A 208 3.11 1.30 13.59
C PHE A 208 3.71 -0.02 14.06
N ARG A 209 5.03 -0.04 14.33
CA ARG A 209 5.73 -1.21 14.89
C ARG A 209 5.45 -2.52 14.11
N PRO A 210 5.56 -2.51 12.78
CA PRO A 210 5.23 -3.70 12.00
C PRO A 210 6.26 -4.80 12.21
N ARG A 211 5.86 -6.04 11.95
CA ARG A 211 6.76 -7.14 11.59
C ARG A 211 6.94 -7.12 10.07
N TYR A 212 8.16 -7.33 9.61
CA TYR A 212 8.47 -7.41 8.19
C TYR A 212 8.26 -8.84 7.66
N ALA A 213 7.63 -8.95 6.50
CA ALA A 213 7.40 -10.21 5.81
C ALA A 213 8.01 -10.16 4.40
N PRO A 214 8.97 -11.04 4.07
CA PRO A 214 9.63 -11.01 2.77
C PRO A 214 8.68 -11.46 1.65
N MET A 215 8.72 -10.76 0.52
CA MET A 215 7.99 -11.08 -0.70
C MET A 215 8.96 -11.53 -1.79
N TYR A 216 8.58 -12.59 -2.50
CA TYR A 216 9.46 -13.25 -3.46
C TYR A 216 8.83 -13.32 -4.85
N LEU A 217 9.64 -13.02 -5.87
CA LEU A 217 9.37 -13.42 -7.24
C LEU A 217 9.80 -14.89 -7.39
N ILE A 218 8.90 -15.74 -7.89
CA ILE A 218 9.21 -17.13 -8.22
C ILE A 218 9.26 -17.25 -9.74
N TYR A 219 10.33 -17.85 -10.26
CA TYR A 219 10.59 -17.95 -11.70
C TYR A 219 11.26 -19.27 -12.05
N ARG A 220 11.15 -19.70 -13.31
CA ARG A 220 11.66 -21.02 -13.74
C ARG A 220 13.17 -21.03 -13.89
N ASP A 221 13.68 -20.07 -14.67
CA ASP A 221 15.08 -19.97 -15.06
C ASP A 221 15.52 -18.51 -15.14
N GLU A 222 16.80 -18.21 -14.90
CA GLU A 222 17.34 -16.84 -14.91
C GLU A 222 17.22 -16.17 -16.27
N ALA A 223 17.19 -16.93 -17.37
CA ALA A 223 16.92 -16.42 -18.70
C ALA A 223 15.52 -15.81 -18.85
N ASP A 224 14.55 -16.14 -17.97
CA ASP A 224 13.21 -15.53 -17.96
C ASP A 224 13.24 -14.10 -17.34
N LEU A 225 14.24 -13.75 -16.54
CA LEU A 225 14.25 -12.51 -15.74
C LEU A 225 14.14 -11.22 -16.57
N PRO A 226 14.83 -11.03 -17.71
CA PRO A 226 14.68 -9.83 -18.53
C PRO A 226 13.24 -9.66 -19.06
N ARG A 227 12.62 -10.76 -19.50
CA ARG A 227 11.24 -10.75 -20.02
C ARG A 227 10.24 -10.48 -18.91
N ILE A 228 10.44 -11.06 -17.72
CA ILE A 228 9.63 -10.80 -16.52
C ILE A 228 9.72 -9.31 -16.16
N GLY A 229 10.93 -8.75 -16.14
CA GLY A 229 11.15 -7.33 -15.86
C GLY A 229 10.37 -6.40 -16.79
N VAL A 230 10.43 -6.64 -18.10
CA VAL A 230 9.65 -5.87 -19.10
C VAL A 230 8.15 -6.04 -18.89
N ALA A 231 7.68 -7.26 -18.57
CA ALA A 231 6.26 -7.51 -18.31
C ALA A 231 5.76 -6.76 -17.08
N ILE A 232 6.53 -6.77 -15.98
CA ILE A 232 6.22 -6.03 -14.75
C ILE A 232 6.15 -4.52 -15.04
N ALA A 233 7.15 -3.97 -15.74
CA ALA A 233 7.17 -2.55 -16.07
C ALA A 233 5.93 -2.12 -16.88
N ARG A 234 5.51 -2.93 -17.87
CA ARG A 234 4.30 -2.68 -18.66
C ARG A 234 3.02 -2.83 -17.86
N ALA A 235 2.97 -3.78 -16.93
CA ALA A 235 1.79 -3.98 -16.08
C ALA A 235 1.55 -2.79 -15.14
N TYR A 236 2.63 -2.22 -14.59
CA TYR A 236 2.56 -1.04 -13.73
C TYR A 236 2.28 0.26 -14.49
N LEU A 237 2.71 0.36 -15.74
CA LEU A 237 2.54 1.54 -16.59
C LEU A 237 1.74 1.19 -17.86
N PRO A 238 0.46 0.80 -17.73
CA PRO A 238 -0.34 0.29 -18.85
C PRO A 238 -0.52 1.32 -19.97
N ASP A 239 -0.58 2.60 -19.61
CA ASP A 239 -0.80 3.71 -20.56
C ASP A 239 0.50 4.40 -21.01
N ALA A 240 1.66 3.99 -20.49
CA ALA A 240 2.94 4.52 -20.96
C ALA A 240 3.27 3.93 -22.33
N GLY A 241 3.51 4.81 -23.31
CA GLY A 241 3.91 4.38 -24.65
C GLY A 241 5.24 3.61 -24.61
N LEU A 242 5.44 2.71 -25.57
CA LEU A 242 6.71 1.97 -25.79
C LEU A 242 7.96 2.86 -25.85
N ARG A 243 7.79 4.17 -26.10
CA ARG A 243 8.84 5.19 -26.19
C ARG A 243 9.22 5.84 -24.85
N ASP A 244 8.44 5.62 -23.78
CA ASP A 244 8.70 6.17 -22.45
C ASP A 244 9.43 5.19 -21.53
N ILE A 245 9.33 3.89 -21.83
CA ILE A 245 10.05 2.81 -21.13
C ILE A 245 11.58 3.00 -21.19
N PRO A 246 12.22 3.36 -22.32
CA PRO A 246 13.66 3.58 -22.37
C PRO A 246 14.13 4.78 -21.56
N LYS A 247 13.26 5.76 -21.26
CA LYS A 247 13.60 6.95 -20.47
C LYS A 247 13.65 6.62 -18.97
N LEU A 248 12.82 5.70 -18.48
CA LEU A 248 12.91 5.18 -17.11
C LEU A 248 14.16 4.31 -16.87
N VAL A 249 14.69 3.66 -17.92
CA VAL A 249 15.82 2.73 -17.80
C VAL A 249 17.19 3.41 -18.01
N ARG A 250 17.21 4.65 -18.51
CA ARG A 250 18.43 5.42 -18.84
C ARG A 250 18.77 6.59 -17.89
N SER A 251 17.99 6.84 -16.86
CA SER A 251 18.33 7.82 -15.80
C SER A 251 19.02 7.17 -14.61
#